data_AF-A0A5Q3S2Q4-F1
#
_entry.id   AF-A0A5Q3S2Q4-F1
#
_cell.length_a   1.000
_cell.length_b   1.000
_cell.length_c   1.000
_cell.angle_alpha   90.00
_cell.angle_beta   90.00
_cell.angle_gamma   90.00
#
_symmetry.space_group_name_H-M   'P 1'
#
loop_
_entity.id
_entity.type
_entity.pdbx_description
1 polymer ?
#
loop_
_entity_poly.entity_id
_entity_poly.type
_entity_poly.pdbx_seq_one_letter_code
_entity_poly.pdbx_strand_id
1 'polypeptide(L)'
;MTTFLTWSGWIIGVVSFIYAVYTNIANGKMQKELLNKQQAQPFELIGMLGVSAQDKVITPYDFQEKVSSPYHITKLDIDHDGKEELLIQSTDGSYSCKLEIYQFSRNNNMSSLVLLDSVTVNTMSGYIFNDIDNDSFLEIITIDNSKKANKPYVMGFRDEVIFKFKNKKIIEISRIELYSQEDHVNFLKKFNDL
;
A
#
# COMPACT_ATOMS: atom_id res chain seq x y z
N MET A 1 57.10 30.85 -10.42
CA MET A 1 56.82 29.40 -10.52
C MET A 1 55.82 28.91 -9.47
N THR A 2 55.71 29.54 -8.30
CA THR A 2 54.79 29.17 -7.21
C THR A 2 53.31 29.52 -7.44
N THR A 3 52.99 30.52 -8.28
CA THR A 3 51.61 30.92 -8.60
C THR A 3 50.90 30.03 -9.61
N PHE A 4 51.62 29.36 -10.52
CA PHE A 4 51.01 28.44 -11.49
C PHE A 4 50.56 27.12 -10.85
N LEU A 5 51.31 26.67 -9.82
CA LEU A 5 51.00 25.48 -9.02
C LEU A 5 49.77 25.65 -8.11
N THR A 6 49.51 26.86 -7.61
CA THR A 6 48.31 27.12 -6.79
C THR A 6 47.04 27.17 -7.64
N TRP A 7 47.07 27.81 -8.81
CA TRP A 7 45.90 27.88 -9.69
C TRP A 7 45.49 26.52 -10.27
N SER A 8 46.47 25.69 -10.65
CA SER A 8 46.20 24.32 -11.11
C SER A 8 45.62 23.44 -9.99
N GLY A 9 46.08 23.59 -8.75
CA GLY A 9 45.51 22.90 -7.58
C GLY A 9 44.04 23.26 -7.32
N TRP A 10 43.68 24.55 -7.42
CA TRP A 10 42.29 25.01 -7.27
C TRP A 10 41.38 24.48 -8.38
N ILE A 11 41.86 24.45 -9.63
CA ILE A 11 41.10 23.90 -10.76
C ILE A 11 40.83 22.41 -10.56
N ILE A 12 41.86 21.63 -10.17
CA ILE A 12 41.71 20.19 -9.91
C ILE A 12 40.74 19.95 -8.73
N GLY A 13 40.81 20.76 -7.68
CA GLY A 13 39.90 20.69 -6.53
C GLY A 13 38.43 20.95 -6.92
N VAL A 14 38.18 21.98 -7.72
CA VAL A 14 36.83 22.33 -8.18
C VAL A 14 36.27 21.26 -9.11
N VAL A 15 37.07 20.76 -10.07
CA VAL A 15 36.65 19.70 -11.00
C VAL A 15 36.33 18.41 -10.24
N SER A 16 37.16 18.05 -9.24
CA SER A 16 36.94 16.86 -8.41
C SER A 16 35.69 16.99 -7.55
N PHE A 17 35.42 18.18 -7.01
CA PHE A 17 34.21 18.46 -6.23
C PHE A 17 32.94 18.37 -7.10
N ILE A 18 32.96 18.97 -8.29
CA ILE A 18 31.84 18.89 -9.25
C ILE A 18 31.59 17.44 -9.66
N TYR A 19 32.66 16.67 -9.94
CA TYR A 19 32.56 15.26 -10.28
C TYR A 19 31.98 14.43 -9.11
N ALA A 20 32.40 14.69 -7.88
CA ALA A 20 31.87 14.01 -6.69
C ALA A 20 30.38 14.31 -6.45
N VAL A 21 29.95 15.57 -6.64
CA VAL A 21 28.54 15.95 -6.51
C VAL A 21 27.70 15.28 -7.61
N TYR A 22 28.18 15.29 -8.85
CA TYR A 22 27.46 14.68 -9.97
C TYR A 22 27.33 13.17 -9.82
N THR A 23 28.42 12.49 -9.44
CA THR A 23 28.42 11.04 -9.23
C THR A 23 27.54 10.63 -8.05
N ASN A 24 27.49 11.41 -6.96
CA ASN A 24 26.62 11.14 -5.83
C ASN A 24 25.12 11.28 -6.19
N ILE A 25 24.76 12.31 -6.96
CA ILE A 25 23.38 12.48 -7.46
C ILE A 25 23.00 11.35 -8.41
N ALA A 26 23.90 10.96 -9.32
CA ALA A 26 23.68 9.85 -10.26
C ALA A 26 23.55 8.51 -9.52
N ASN A 27 24.43 8.24 -8.56
CA ASN A 27 24.39 7.03 -7.75
C ASN A 27 23.15 6.97 -6.87
N GLY A 28 22.71 8.09 -6.29
CA GLY A 28 21.46 8.15 -5.51
C GLY A 28 20.23 7.86 -6.35
N LYS A 29 20.17 8.37 -7.60
CA LYS A 29 19.10 8.01 -8.54
C LYS A 29 19.16 6.53 -8.92
N MET A 30 20.35 6.02 -9.25
CA MET A 30 20.53 4.64 -9.68
C MET A 30 20.25 3.64 -8.56
N GLN A 31 20.62 3.95 -7.31
CA GLN A 31 20.26 3.14 -6.14
C GLN A 31 18.76 3.17 -5.87
N LYS A 32 18.10 4.33 -6.02
CA LYS A 32 16.64 4.43 -5.87
C LYS A 32 15.91 3.63 -6.95
N GLU A 33 16.37 3.69 -8.21
CA GLU A 33 15.85 2.87 -9.30
C GLU A 33 16.10 1.37 -9.09
N LEU A 34 17.28 0.99 -8.58
CA LEU A 34 17.63 -0.40 -8.27
C LEU A 34 16.83 -0.94 -7.09
N LEU A 35 16.61 -0.14 -6.04
CA LEU A 35 15.74 -0.51 -4.92
C LEU A 35 14.30 -0.71 -5.41
N ASN A 36 13.79 0.23 -6.21
CA ASN A 36 12.46 0.09 -6.80
C ASN A 36 12.37 -1.15 -7.70
N LYS A 37 13.41 -1.44 -8.50
CA LYS A 37 13.49 -2.65 -9.34
C LYS A 37 13.65 -3.95 -8.55
N GLN A 38 14.33 -3.95 -7.41
CA GLN A 38 14.47 -5.13 -6.55
C GLN A 38 13.23 -5.40 -5.70
N GLN A 39 12.49 -4.35 -5.31
CA GLN A 39 11.12 -4.48 -4.78
C GLN A 39 10.13 -4.92 -5.87
N ALA A 40 10.46 -4.72 -7.14
CA ALA A 40 9.69 -5.13 -8.30
C ALA A 40 10.03 -6.54 -8.81
N GLN A 41 9.94 -7.57 -7.96
CA GLN A 41 9.86 -8.94 -8.47
C GLN A 41 8.54 -9.08 -9.27
N PRO A 42 8.57 -9.20 -10.62
CA PRO A 42 7.36 -9.29 -11.43
C PRO A 42 7.02 -10.76 -11.63
N PHE A 43 6.43 -11.40 -10.63
CA PHE A 43 5.77 -12.70 -10.77
C PHE A 43 4.77 -12.76 -9.62
N GLU A 44 3.48 -12.47 -9.83
CA GLU A 44 2.45 -13.51 -10.02
C GLU A 44 1.19 -12.95 -10.73
N LEU A 45 1.19 -11.68 -11.12
CA LEU A 45 -0.01 -10.99 -11.62
C LEU A 45 -0.50 -11.51 -12.98
N ILE A 46 0.41 -11.91 -13.89
CA ILE A 46 0.05 -12.42 -15.22
C ILE A 46 -0.61 -13.80 -15.11
N GLY A 47 -0.08 -14.68 -14.25
CA GLY A 47 -0.67 -16.01 -14.01
C GLY A 47 -2.00 -15.91 -13.25
N MET A 48 -2.08 -15.01 -12.28
CA MET A 48 -3.31 -14.73 -11.53
C MET A 48 -4.43 -14.21 -12.43
N LEU A 49 -4.14 -13.31 -13.39
CA LEU A 49 -5.15 -12.71 -14.29
C LEU A 49 -5.68 -13.65 -15.38
N GLY A 50 -5.25 -14.92 -15.43
CA GLY A 50 -5.75 -15.89 -16.42
C GLY A 50 -5.41 -15.55 -17.87
N VAL A 51 -4.43 -14.67 -18.08
CA VAL A 51 -3.97 -14.27 -19.42
C VAL A 51 -3.06 -15.36 -19.95
N SER A 52 -3.40 -15.97 -21.08
CA SER A 52 -2.52 -16.95 -21.72
C SER A 52 -1.18 -16.28 -22.06
N ALA A 53 -0.07 -16.98 -21.83
CA ALA A 53 1.28 -16.47 -22.08
C ALA A 53 1.54 -16.08 -23.56
N GLN A 54 0.59 -16.32 -24.46
CA GLN A 54 0.64 -15.92 -25.87
C GLN A 54 0.12 -14.51 -26.16
N ASP A 55 -0.61 -13.86 -25.24
CA ASP A 55 -1.09 -12.49 -25.47
C ASP A 55 0.06 -11.50 -25.21
N LYS A 56 0.62 -10.97 -26.30
CA LYS A 56 1.65 -9.93 -26.30
C LYS A 56 1.17 -8.78 -25.41
N VAL A 57 1.85 -8.53 -24.29
CA VAL A 57 1.57 -7.39 -23.42
C VAL A 57 1.87 -6.11 -24.21
N ILE A 58 0.83 -5.45 -24.73
CA ILE A 58 0.97 -4.28 -25.63
C ILE A 58 1.46 -3.05 -24.84
N THR A 59 1.13 -2.98 -23.55
CA THR A 59 1.67 -2.02 -22.57
C THR A 59 1.54 -2.61 -21.17
N PRO A 60 2.62 -2.67 -20.36
CA PRO A 60 2.50 -3.05 -18.96
C PRO A 60 1.61 -2.02 -18.23
N TYR A 61 0.60 -2.48 -17.50
CA TYR A 61 -0.09 -1.63 -16.54
C TYR A 61 0.91 -1.31 -15.42
N ASP A 62 1.32 -0.06 -15.31
CA ASP A 62 2.25 0.35 -14.26
C ASP A 62 1.51 0.43 -12.92
N PHE A 63 1.50 -0.69 -12.22
CA PHE A 63 0.96 -0.81 -10.87
C PHE A 63 1.72 0.07 -9.86
N GLN A 64 2.99 0.37 -10.10
CA GLN A 64 3.85 1.05 -9.11
C GLN A 64 3.61 2.55 -9.06
N GLU A 65 3.16 3.16 -10.17
CA GLU A 65 2.73 4.56 -10.15
C GLU A 65 1.42 4.76 -9.36
N LYS A 66 0.62 3.71 -9.18
CA LYS A 66 -0.74 3.81 -8.64
C LYS A 66 -0.91 3.22 -7.25
N VAL A 67 -0.13 2.19 -6.89
CA VAL A 67 -0.24 1.47 -5.62
C VAL A 67 1.08 1.57 -4.85
N SER A 68 1.03 2.16 -3.66
CA SER A 68 2.21 2.36 -2.82
C SER A 68 2.56 1.09 -2.04
N SER A 69 3.63 0.40 -2.45
CA SER A 69 4.19 -0.78 -1.75
C SER A 69 3.12 -1.84 -1.41
N PRO A 70 2.53 -2.50 -2.44
CA PRO A 70 1.62 -3.61 -2.22
C PRO A 70 2.34 -4.77 -1.52
N TYR A 71 1.67 -5.42 -0.57
CA TYR A 71 2.21 -6.59 0.15
C TYR A 71 1.30 -7.81 0.09
N HIS A 72 0.05 -7.66 -0.33
CA HIS A 72 -0.87 -8.78 -0.52
C HIS A 72 -1.85 -8.49 -1.67
N ILE A 73 -2.09 -9.50 -2.51
CA ILE A 73 -2.98 -9.41 -3.67
C ILE A 73 -3.87 -10.67 -3.66
N THR A 74 -5.17 -10.49 -3.83
CA THR A 74 -6.16 -11.58 -3.87
C THR A 74 -7.14 -11.36 -5.01
N LYS A 75 -7.70 -12.45 -5.52
CA LYS A 75 -8.77 -12.44 -6.51
C LYS A 75 -10.00 -13.10 -5.94
N LEU A 76 -11.13 -12.43 -6.11
CA LEU A 76 -12.37 -12.83 -5.49
C LEU A 76 -13.53 -12.15 -6.22
N ASP A 77 -14.58 -12.89 -6.54
CA ASP A 77 -15.88 -12.32 -6.93
C ASP A 77 -16.56 -11.80 -5.65
N ILE A 78 -16.28 -10.54 -5.30
CA ILE A 78 -16.72 -9.96 -4.02
C ILE A 78 -18.12 -9.35 -4.13
N ASP A 79 -18.57 -8.99 -5.33
CA ASP A 79 -19.89 -8.44 -5.58
C ASP A 79 -20.90 -9.43 -6.20
N HIS A 80 -20.51 -10.68 -6.42
CA HIS A 80 -21.31 -11.78 -6.97
C HIS A 80 -21.82 -11.50 -8.39
N ASP A 81 -21.07 -10.75 -9.21
CA ASP A 81 -21.41 -10.50 -10.61
C ASP A 81 -20.95 -11.63 -11.56
N GLY A 82 -20.27 -12.66 -11.03
CA GLY A 82 -19.71 -13.78 -11.78
C GLY A 82 -18.32 -13.50 -12.34
N LYS A 83 -17.70 -12.36 -11.99
CA LYS A 83 -16.32 -12.02 -12.35
C LYS A 83 -15.55 -11.72 -11.08
N GLU A 84 -14.28 -12.11 -11.09
CA GLU A 84 -13.40 -11.81 -9.96
C GLU A 84 -12.88 -10.38 -10.04
N GLU A 85 -12.95 -9.68 -8.92
CA GLU A 85 -12.20 -8.45 -8.66
C GLU A 85 -10.77 -8.77 -8.23
N LEU A 86 -9.89 -7.79 -8.42
CA LEU A 86 -8.54 -7.79 -7.86
C LEU A 86 -8.51 -6.93 -6.60
N LEU A 87 -8.22 -7.54 -5.47
CA LEU A 87 -8.12 -6.89 -4.17
C LEU A 87 -6.65 -6.74 -3.81
N ILE A 88 -6.22 -5.52 -3.51
CA ILE A 88 -4.82 -5.21 -3.24
C ILE A 88 -4.72 -4.55 -1.88
N GLN A 89 -3.88 -5.12 -1.02
CA GLN A 89 -3.50 -4.52 0.25
C GLN A 89 -2.11 -3.90 0.12
N SER A 90 -2.03 -2.65 0.53
CA SER A 90 -0.85 -1.82 0.37
C SER A 90 -0.64 -0.95 1.60
N THR A 91 0.54 -0.35 1.71
CA THR A 91 0.84 0.61 2.78
C THR A 91 0.31 2.00 2.40
N ASP A 92 -0.21 2.75 3.37
CA ASP A 92 -0.71 4.12 3.16
C ASP A 92 -0.16 5.08 4.23
N GLY A 93 1.16 5.20 4.25
CA GLY A 93 1.91 5.90 5.30
C GLY A 93 2.61 4.92 6.26
N SER A 94 3.19 5.44 7.34
CA SER A 94 4.10 4.68 8.20
C SER A 94 3.43 3.61 9.06
N TYR A 95 2.13 3.74 9.35
CA TYR A 95 1.42 2.85 10.28
C TYR A 95 0.00 2.52 9.81
N SER A 96 -0.25 2.63 8.52
CA SER A 96 -1.59 2.49 7.94
C SER A 96 -1.57 1.53 6.76
N CYS A 97 -2.65 0.77 6.62
CA CYS A 97 -2.87 -0.08 5.46
C CYS A 97 -4.10 0.36 4.68
N LYS A 98 -4.01 0.19 3.36
CA LYS A 98 -5.07 0.48 2.41
C LYS A 98 -5.48 -0.79 1.70
N LEU A 99 -6.78 -0.93 1.47
CA LEU A 99 -7.37 -1.90 0.57
C LEU A 99 -7.89 -1.17 -0.66
N GLU A 100 -7.53 -1.66 -1.83
CA GLU A 100 -8.03 -1.19 -3.12
C GLU A 100 -8.69 -2.35 -3.86
N ILE A 101 -9.90 -2.14 -4.38
CA ILE A 101 -10.65 -3.14 -5.14
C ILE A 101 -10.72 -2.68 -6.59
N TYR A 102 -10.22 -3.50 -7.51
CA TYR A 102 -10.19 -3.20 -8.94
C TYR A 102 -11.03 -4.20 -9.73
N GLN A 103 -11.77 -3.68 -10.71
CA GLN A 103 -12.41 -4.49 -11.73
C GLN A 103 -11.47 -4.65 -12.93
N PHE A 104 -11.29 -5.89 -13.39
CA PHE A 104 -10.60 -6.18 -14.64
C PHE A 104 -11.58 -6.10 -15.83
N SER A 105 -11.21 -5.34 -16.85
CA SER A 105 -11.99 -5.21 -18.09
C SER A 105 -11.12 -5.46 -19.30
N ARG A 106 -11.64 -6.23 -20.26
CA ARG A 106 -10.99 -6.49 -21.56
C ARG A 106 -11.94 -6.04 -22.66
N ASN A 107 -11.54 -5.02 -23.43
CA ASN A 107 -12.29 -4.53 -24.58
C ASN A 107 -11.35 -4.40 -25.79
N ASN A 108 -11.71 -5.03 -26.91
CA ASN A 108 -10.99 -4.92 -28.20
C ASN A 108 -9.45 -5.07 -28.06
N ASN A 109 -8.99 -6.13 -27.38
CA ASN A 109 -7.57 -6.42 -27.09
C ASN A 109 -6.84 -5.43 -26.17
N MET A 110 -7.56 -4.49 -25.54
CA MET A 110 -7.02 -3.66 -24.46
C MET A 110 -7.53 -4.18 -23.12
N SER A 111 -6.60 -4.51 -22.24
CA SER A 111 -6.87 -4.88 -20.84
C SER A 111 -6.72 -3.64 -19.95
N SER A 112 -7.66 -3.40 -19.06
CA SER A 112 -7.63 -2.31 -18.10
C SER A 112 -8.06 -2.75 -16.71
N LEU A 113 -7.53 -2.06 -15.70
CA LEU A 113 -7.94 -2.17 -14.30
C LEU A 113 -8.56 -0.85 -13.87
N VAL A 114 -9.80 -0.94 -13.41
CA VAL A 114 -10.59 0.20 -12.95
C VAL A 114 -10.74 0.10 -11.44
N LEU A 115 -10.27 1.10 -10.69
CA LEU A 115 -10.49 1.17 -9.25
C LEU A 115 -12.00 1.36 -9.01
N LEU A 116 -12.61 0.43 -8.26
CA LEU A 116 -14.00 0.52 -7.85
C LEU A 116 -14.14 1.37 -6.60
N ASP A 117 -13.36 1.03 -5.57
CA ASP A 117 -13.32 1.76 -4.31
C ASP A 117 -12.05 1.41 -3.52
N SER A 118 -11.79 2.19 -2.48
CA SER A 118 -10.67 1.94 -1.56
C SER A 118 -11.00 2.38 -0.15
N VAL A 119 -10.39 1.72 0.84
CA VAL A 119 -10.47 2.11 2.25
C VAL A 119 -9.09 2.07 2.88
N THR A 120 -8.82 3.02 3.78
CA THR A 120 -7.58 3.07 4.58
C THR A 120 -7.94 2.98 6.06
N VAL A 121 -7.18 2.18 6.80
CA VAL A 121 -7.20 2.16 8.27
C VAL A 121 -5.84 2.55 8.83
N ASN A 122 -5.82 3.08 10.05
CA ASN A 122 -4.63 3.64 10.68
C ASN A 122 -3.85 2.59 11.50
N THR A 123 -3.86 1.35 11.03
CA THR A 123 -3.03 0.26 11.56
C THR A 123 -2.44 -0.55 10.40
N MET A 124 -1.45 -1.38 10.70
CA MET A 124 -0.83 -2.29 9.73
C MET A 124 -1.45 -3.70 9.77
N SER A 125 -2.65 -3.84 10.31
CA SER A 125 -3.25 -5.16 10.58
C SER A 125 -3.67 -5.92 9.31
N GLY A 126 -3.75 -5.23 8.17
CA GLY A 126 -4.23 -5.80 6.91
C GLY A 126 -5.74 -6.05 6.92
N TYR A 127 -6.22 -6.73 5.89
CA TYR A 127 -7.64 -7.06 5.70
C TYR A 127 -7.81 -8.56 5.52
N ILE A 128 -8.87 -9.12 6.10
CA ILE A 128 -9.27 -10.51 5.99
C ILE A 128 -10.66 -10.56 5.36
N PHE A 129 -10.90 -11.55 4.50
CA PHE A 129 -12.17 -11.74 3.82
C PHE A 129 -12.82 -13.02 4.34
N ASN A 130 -14.03 -12.91 4.89
CA ASN A 130 -14.76 -14.07 5.42
C ASN A 130 -16.26 -13.80 5.42
N ASP A 131 -17.06 -14.84 5.19
CA ASP A 131 -18.52 -14.77 5.30
C ASP A 131 -18.87 -15.12 6.76
N ILE A 132 -19.10 -14.09 7.57
CA ILE A 132 -19.32 -14.25 9.01
C ILE A 132 -20.79 -14.44 9.36
N ASP A 133 -21.70 -14.01 8.49
CA ASP A 133 -23.14 -14.09 8.72
C ASP A 133 -23.83 -15.19 7.87
N ASN A 134 -23.08 -15.90 7.04
CA ASN A 134 -23.52 -16.94 6.12
C ASN A 134 -24.55 -16.44 5.09
N ASP A 135 -24.49 -15.16 4.69
CA ASP A 135 -25.35 -14.62 3.64
C ASP A 135 -24.77 -14.82 2.22
N SER A 136 -23.68 -15.58 2.12
CA SER A 136 -22.91 -15.83 0.90
C SER A 136 -22.16 -14.61 0.37
N PHE A 137 -22.22 -13.44 1.01
CA PHE A 137 -21.37 -12.30 0.68
C PHE A 137 -20.23 -12.19 1.68
N LEU A 138 -19.03 -11.89 1.18
CA LEU A 138 -17.85 -11.78 2.04
C LEU A 138 -17.82 -10.42 2.75
N GLU A 139 -17.60 -10.46 4.06
CA GLU A 139 -17.20 -9.29 4.85
C GLU A 139 -15.70 -9.05 4.72
N ILE A 140 -15.33 -7.77 4.81
CA ILE A 140 -13.95 -7.30 4.85
C ILE A 140 -13.67 -6.89 6.29
N ILE A 141 -12.83 -7.65 6.98
CA ILE A 141 -12.55 -7.50 8.41
C ILE A 141 -11.14 -6.94 8.60
N THR A 142 -10.97 -5.95 9.47
CA THR A 142 -9.68 -5.37 9.82
C THR A 142 -9.70 -4.83 11.24
N ILE A 143 -8.54 -4.40 11.73
CA ILE A 143 -8.40 -3.69 13.00
C ILE A 143 -8.00 -2.25 12.71
N ASP A 144 -8.71 -1.29 13.30
CA ASP A 144 -8.39 0.14 13.18
C ASP A 144 -8.19 0.77 14.56
N ASN A 145 -7.68 2.00 14.59
CA ASN A 145 -7.67 2.80 15.81
C ASN A 145 -9.09 3.07 16.28
N SER A 146 -9.26 3.07 17.60
CA SER A 146 -10.58 3.31 18.15
C SER A 146 -11.05 4.75 17.93
N LYS A 147 -12.23 4.90 17.28
CA LYS A 147 -12.86 6.22 17.09
C LYS A 147 -13.29 6.82 18.43
N LYS A 148 -13.73 5.98 19.38
CA LYS A 148 -14.23 6.39 20.69
C LYS A 148 -13.13 6.83 21.64
N ALA A 149 -11.98 6.15 21.60
CA ALA A 149 -10.84 6.56 22.42
C ALA A 149 -10.40 7.99 22.09
N ASN A 150 -10.54 8.42 20.82
CA ASN A 150 -10.13 9.74 20.34
C ASN A 150 -8.69 10.08 20.78
N LYS A 151 -7.80 9.09 20.66
CA LYS A 151 -6.40 9.12 21.09
C LYS A 151 -5.48 8.75 19.94
N PRO A 152 -4.20 9.20 19.97
CA PRO A 152 -3.23 8.84 18.94
C PRO A 152 -2.96 7.33 18.93
N TYR A 153 -2.53 6.83 17.76
CA TYR A 153 -2.20 5.43 17.48
C TYR A 153 -1.39 4.73 18.59
N VAL A 154 -0.45 5.46 19.21
CA VAL A 154 0.48 4.95 20.23
C VAL A 154 -0.19 4.45 21.52
N MET A 155 -1.44 4.85 21.77
CA MET A 155 -2.19 4.44 22.95
C MET A 155 -2.75 3.01 22.85
N GLY A 156 -2.65 2.38 21.68
CA GLY A 156 -2.99 0.95 21.53
C GLY A 156 -4.48 0.61 21.56
N PHE A 157 -5.39 1.56 21.71
CA PHE A 157 -6.83 1.27 21.61
C PHE A 157 -7.23 0.93 20.18
N ARG A 158 -7.90 -0.22 20.03
CA ARG A 158 -8.27 -0.79 18.74
C ARG A 158 -9.74 -1.15 18.69
N ASP A 159 -10.32 -1.00 17.51
CA ASP A 159 -11.62 -1.55 17.17
C ASP A 159 -11.43 -2.60 16.05
N GLU A 160 -12.21 -3.67 16.10
CA GLU A 160 -12.47 -4.48 14.91
C GLU A 160 -13.47 -3.74 14.04
N VAL A 161 -13.17 -3.62 12.75
CA VAL A 161 -14.00 -2.91 11.78
C VAL A 161 -14.37 -3.88 10.68
N ILE A 162 -15.67 -3.95 10.41
CA ILE A 162 -16.24 -4.86 9.43
C ILE A 162 -16.87 -4.01 8.34
N PHE A 163 -16.42 -4.21 7.10
CA PHE A 163 -16.99 -3.60 5.91
C PHE A 163 -17.69 -4.63 5.04
N LYS A 164 -18.60 -4.16 4.20
CA LYS A 164 -19.22 -4.94 3.12
C LYS A 164 -19.05 -4.19 1.81
N PHE A 165 -18.75 -4.91 0.74
CA PHE A 165 -18.69 -4.33 -0.60
C PHE A 165 -20.07 -4.44 -1.26
N LYS A 166 -20.75 -3.31 -1.44
CA LYS A 166 -22.10 -3.26 -2.03
C LYS A 166 -22.17 -2.10 -3.03
N ASN A 167 -22.79 -2.35 -4.18
CA ASN A 167 -22.96 -1.35 -5.23
C ASN A 167 -21.64 -0.66 -5.62
N LYS A 168 -20.56 -1.46 -5.74
CA LYS A 168 -19.21 -1.00 -6.04
C LYS A 168 -18.62 -0.03 -5.00
N LYS A 169 -19.09 -0.10 -3.75
CA LYS A 169 -18.64 0.72 -2.61
C LYS A 169 -18.35 -0.11 -1.38
N ILE A 170 -17.28 0.24 -0.67
CA ILE A 170 -16.92 -0.31 0.64
C ILE A 170 -17.71 0.48 1.70
N ILE A 171 -18.52 -0.23 2.48
CA ILE A 171 -19.40 0.37 3.49
C ILE A 171 -19.07 -0.24 4.85
N GLU A 172 -18.76 0.60 5.86
CA GLU A 172 -18.58 0.16 7.25
C GLU A 172 -19.95 -0.31 7.78
N ILE A 173 -20.09 -1.59 8.11
CA ILE A 173 -21.34 -2.18 8.61
C ILE A 173 -21.29 -2.44 10.12
N SER A 174 -20.11 -2.58 10.71
CA SER A 174 -19.94 -2.78 12.15
C SER A 174 -18.57 -2.28 12.62
N ARG A 175 -18.52 -1.93 13.91
CA ARG A 175 -17.32 -1.55 14.63
C ARG A 175 -17.42 -2.02 16.08
N ILE A 176 -16.46 -2.82 16.52
CA ILE A 176 -16.48 -3.48 17.83
C ILE A 176 -15.24 -3.07 18.61
N GLU A 177 -15.43 -2.49 19.81
CA GLU A 177 -14.34 -2.12 20.71
C GLU A 177 -13.61 -3.39 21.20
N LEU A 178 -12.28 -3.48 21.01
CA LEU A 178 -11.47 -4.62 21.46
C LEU A 178 -10.83 -4.40 22.84
N TYR A 179 -11.34 -3.43 23.59
CA TYR A 179 -10.83 -3.06 24.91
C TYR A 179 -11.99 -2.78 25.85
N SER A 180 -11.81 -3.05 27.14
CA SER A 180 -12.82 -2.73 28.15
C SER A 180 -12.73 -1.27 28.59
N GLN A 181 -13.79 -0.77 29.23
CA GLN A 181 -13.73 0.56 29.87
C GLN A 181 -12.70 0.60 31.00
N GLU A 182 -12.49 -0.51 31.70
CA GLU A 182 -11.48 -0.60 32.74
C GLU A 182 -10.07 -0.49 32.14
N ASP A 183 -9.78 -1.19 31.03
CA ASP A 183 -8.50 -1.07 30.32
C ASP A 183 -8.25 0.37 29.87
N HIS A 184 -9.29 1.02 29.35
CA HIS A 184 -9.23 2.42 28.92
C HIS A 184 -8.80 3.34 30.08
N VAL A 185 -9.47 3.24 31.22
CA VAL A 185 -9.16 4.07 32.40
C VAL A 185 -7.78 3.76 32.96
N ASN A 186 -7.44 2.47 33.10
CA ASN A 186 -6.16 2.04 33.66
C ASN A 186 -4.97 2.47 32.79
N PHE A 187 -5.11 2.38 31.47
CA PHE A 187 -4.06 2.80 30.55
C PHE A 187 -3.88 4.32 30.55
N LEU A 188 -4.98 5.09 30.53
CA LEU A 188 -4.90 6.56 30.59
C LEU A 188 -4.28 7.06 31.88
N LYS A 189 -4.56 6.42 33.01
CA LYS A 189 -3.91 6.75 34.28
C LYS A 189 -2.40 6.56 34.19
N LYS A 190 -1.94 5.40 33.74
CA LYS A 190 -0.52 5.10 33.55
C LYS A 190 0.16 6.08 32.59
N PHE A 191 -0.52 6.49 31.51
CA PHE A 191 0.04 7.41 30.54
C PHE A 191 0.19 8.83 31.09
N ASN A 192 -0.77 9.31 31.89
CA ASN A 192 -0.71 10.64 32.48
C ASN A 192 0.28 10.74 33.66
N ASP A 193 0.63 9.61 34.26
CA ASP A 193 1.61 9.52 35.35
C ASP A 193 3.08 9.44 34.84
N LEU A 194 3.29 9.39 33.51
CA LEU A 194 4.59 9.44 32.82
C LEU A 194 4.94 10.86 32.37
#